data_AF-A0A6G3XSS8-F1
#
_entry.id   AF-A0A6G3XSS8-F1
#
_cell.length_a   1.000
_cell.length_b   1.000
_cell.length_c   1.000
_cell.angle_alpha   90.00
_cell.angle_beta   90.00
_cell.angle_gamma   90.00
#
_symmetry.space_group_name_H-M   'P 1'
#
loop_
_entity.id
_entity.type
_entity.pdbx_description
1 polymer ?
#
loop_
_entity_poly.entity_id
_entity_poly.type
_entity_poly.pdbx_seq_one_letter_code
_entity_poly.pdbx_strand_id
1 'polypeptide(L)'
;WHYSAILMPVLFLALADGVRRSRDSHRPWLASYAKVAVPVATAIAVAMTQHLPLRDLLRPETYRTDDARSQAARAALDAIPTGARVETDITLMAHLTSDRTVYWVGGAPGTAPDIVAINLDFGWSRPIQDPVAYAQQLHPEARYRLKHRGGSFVVMERTTPEPAEIPGARDD
;
A
#
# COMPACT_ATOMS: atom_id res chain seq x y z
N TRP A 1 -3.02 -3.86 5.69
CA TRP A 1 -4.03 -2.81 5.97
C TRP A 1 -4.39 -2.82 7.43
N HIS A 2 -4.18 -1.71 8.14
CA HIS A 2 -4.49 -1.61 9.56
C HIS A 2 -5.91 -1.06 9.73
N TYR A 3 -6.92 -1.94 9.65
CA TYR A 3 -8.33 -1.61 9.93
C TYR A 3 -8.53 -0.94 11.29
N SER A 4 -7.59 -1.15 12.21
CA SER A 4 -7.53 -0.49 13.50
C SER A 4 -7.37 1.03 13.44
N ALA A 5 -6.82 1.62 12.37
CA ALA A 5 -6.58 3.08 12.32
C ALA A 5 -7.86 3.91 12.51
N ILE A 6 -8.98 3.45 11.93
CA ILE A 6 -10.29 4.13 12.06
C ILE A 6 -10.95 3.79 13.41
N LEU A 7 -10.70 2.60 13.95
CA LEU A 7 -11.32 2.13 15.20
C LEU A 7 -10.63 2.70 16.46
N MET A 8 -9.33 2.97 16.42
CA MET A 8 -8.59 3.44 17.59
C MET A 8 -9.13 4.77 18.15
N PRO A 9 -9.43 5.81 17.33
CA PRO A 9 -10.05 7.03 17.84
C PRO A 9 -11.38 6.77 18.57
N VAL A 10 -12.23 5.90 18.01
CA VAL A 10 -13.51 5.50 18.63
C VAL A 10 -13.26 4.80 19.97
N LEU A 11 -12.30 3.87 20.01
CA LEU A 11 -11.94 3.15 21.24
C LEU A 11 -11.41 4.09 22.33
N PHE A 12 -10.54 5.05 21.99
CA PHE A 12 -10.01 6.02 22.96
C PHE A 12 -11.10 6.95 23.50
N LEU A 13 -12.00 7.43 22.63
CA LEU A 13 -13.13 8.24 23.05
C LEU A 13 -14.10 7.45 23.94
N ALA A 14 -14.37 6.19 23.60
CA ALA A 14 -15.19 5.29 24.40
C ALA A 14 -14.55 5.01 25.78
N LEU A 15 -13.22 4.83 25.84
CA LEU A 15 -12.49 4.69 27.10
C LEU A 15 -12.61 5.95 27.96
N ALA A 16 -12.40 7.14 27.37
CA ALA A 16 -12.49 8.41 28.09
C ALA A 16 -13.89 8.66 28.65
N ASP A 17 -14.93 8.46 27.84
CA ASP A 17 -16.32 8.60 28.27
C ASP A 17 -16.71 7.53 29.30
N GLY A 18 -16.26 6.28 29.13
CA GLY A 18 -16.45 5.19 30.08
C GLY A 18 -15.81 5.48 31.45
N VAL A 19 -14.58 6.00 31.48
CA VAL A 19 -13.91 6.42 32.72
C VAL A 19 -14.66 7.55 33.38
N ARG A 20 -15.09 8.56 32.62
CA ARG A 20 -15.85 9.71 33.15
C ARG A 20 -17.15 9.25 33.81
N ARG A 21 -17.97 8.45 33.11
CA ARG A 21 -19.24 7.92 33.66
C ARG A 21 -19.04 7.00 34.84
N SER A 22 -17.95 6.23 34.85
CA SER A 22 -17.67 5.29 35.95
C SER A 22 -17.26 5.99 37.25
N ARG A 23 -16.66 7.19 37.18
CA ARG A 23 -16.33 8.01 38.36
C ARG A 23 -17.57 8.48 39.11
N ASP A 24 -18.63 8.79 38.38
CA ASP A 24 -19.91 9.28 38.93
C ASP A 24 -20.88 8.13 39.28
N SER A 25 -20.42 6.87 39.20
CA SER A 25 -21.26 5.70 39.42
C SER A 25 -21.60 5.50 40.90
N HIS A 26 -22.87 5.21 41.20
CA HIS A 26 -23.31 4.77 42.53
C HIS A 26 -22.73 3.41 42.94
N ARG A 27 -22.10 2.66 42.02
CA ARG A 27 -21.44 1.39 42.32
C ARG A 27 -19.98 1.65 42.72
N PRO A 28 -19.58 1.41 43.99
CA PRO A 28 -18.28 1.83 44.51
C PRO A 28 -17.09 1.14 43.84
N TRP A 29 -17.27 -0.07 43.30
CA TRP A 29 -16.23 -0.79 42.57
C TRP A 29 -15.92 -0.14 41.20
N LEU A 30 -16.94 0.39 40.51
CA LEU A 30 -16.77 1.10 39.24
C LEU A 30 -16.03 2.44 39.45
N ALA A 31 -16.44 3.18 40.47
CA ALA A 31 -15.77 4.43 40.84
C ALA A 31 -14.32 4.21 41.25
N SER A 32 -14.03 3.12 41.96
CA SER A 32 -12.66 2.74 42.34
C SER A 32 -11.82 2.33 41.13
N TYR A 33 -12.37 1.53 40.22
CA TYR A 33 -11.69 1.14 38.98
C TYR A 33 -11.35 2.35 38.09
N ALA A 34 -12.26 3.31 37.98
CA ALA A 34 -12.08 4.52 37.16
C ALA A 34 -10.93 5.44 37.63
N LYS A 35 -10.49 5.31 38.88
CA LYS A 35 -9.32 6.05 39.40
C LYS A 35 -8.00 5.55 38.80
N VAL A 36 -7.92 4.27 38.47
CA VAL A 36 -6.70 3.63 37.97
C VAL A 36 -6.76 3.25 36.49
N ALA A 37 -7.95 3.28 35.88
CA ALA A 37 -8.15 2.87 34.48
C ALA A 37 -7.23 3.59 33.49
N VAL A 38 -7.06 4.91 33.61
CA VAL A 38 -6.17 5.70 32.74
C VAL A 38 -4.69 5.33 32.93
N PRO A 39 -4.10 5.40 34.14
CA PRO A 39 -2.69 5.04 34.31
C PRO A 39 -2.41 3.58 33.96
N VAL A 40 -3.34 2.65 34.22
CA VAL A 40 -3.21 1.24 33.82
C VAL A 40 -3.21 1.10 32.30
N ALA A 41 -4.15 1.72 31.59
CA ALA A 41 -4.20 1.69 30.13
C ALA A 41 -2.93 2.30 29.51
N THR A 42 -2.44 3.41 30.06
CA THR A 42 -1.17 4.02 29.64
C THR A 42 0.01 3.09 29.90
N ALA A 43 0.10 2.45 31.06
CA ALA A 43 1.17 1.51 31.39
C ALA A 43 1.18 0.31 30.43
N ILE A 44 0.00 -0.24 30.11
CA ILE A 44 -0.14 -1.31 29.10
C ILE A 44 0.32 -0.82 27.74
N ALA A 45 -0.12 0.36 27.29
CA ALA A 45 0.27 0.92 26.00
C ALA A 45 1.80 1.11 25.92
N VAL A 46 2.42 1.68 26.95
CA VAL A 46 3.87 1.85 27.05
C VAL A 46 4.59 0.50 27.02
N ALA A 47 4.16 -0.48 27.82
CA ALA A 47 4.75 -1.82 27.81
C ALA A 47 4.63 -2.49 26.43
N MET A 48 3.50 -2.30 25.75
CA MET A 48 3.27 -2.84 24.40
C MET A 48 4.13 -2.16 23.33
N THR A 49 4.53 -0.89 23.50
CA THR A 49 5.45 -0.24 22.54
C THR A 49 6.75 -1.01 22.34
N GLN A 50 7.23 -1.74 23.36
CA GLN A 50 8.45 -2.53 23.31
C GLN A 50 8.31 -3.83 22.49
N HIS A 51 7.07 -4.29 22.26
CA HIS A 51 6.79 -5.48 21.45
C HIS A 51 6.24 -5.13 20.05
N LEU A 52 5.95 -3.86 19.80
CA LEU A 52 5.46 -3.32 18.53
C LEU A 52 6.61 -2.78 17.66
N PRO A 53 6.34 -2.44 16.38
CA PRO A 53 7.36 -1.91 15.46
C PRO A 53 8.04 -0.62 15.92
N LEU A 54 7.55 0.02 16.99
CA LEU A 54 8.15 1.21 17.58
C LEU A 54 9.57 0.96 18.10
N ARG A 55 9.89 -0.27 18.53
CA ARG A 55 11.27 -0.62 18.89
C ARG A 55 12.24 -0.53 17.71
N ASP A 56 11.73 -0.75 16.50
CA ASP A 56 12.57 -0.73 15.30
C ASP A 56 12.99 0.71 14.98
N LEU A 57 12.26 1.73 15.45
CA LEU A 57 12.69 3.14 15.35
C LEU A 57 14.00 3.44 16.09
N LEU A 58 14.37 2.60 17.07
CA LEU A 58 15.63 2.70 17.80
C LEU A 58 16.80 2.03 17.06
N ARG A 59 16.51 1.25 16.00
CA ARG A 59 17.51 0.54 15.22
C ARG A 59 17.95 1.40 14.04
N PRO A 60 19.24 1.73 13.89
CA PRO A 60 19.76 2.46 12.73
C PRO A 60 19.41 1.78 11.40
N GLU A 61 19.33 0.45 11.40
CA GLU A 61 18.95 -0.39 10.26
C GLU A 61 17.61 0.00 9.66
N THR A 62 16.66 0.48 10.46
CA THR A 62 15.30 0.83 10.01
C THR A 62 15.28 2.04 9.08
N TYR A 63 16.31 2.88 9.12
CA TYR A 63 16.45 4.05 8.25
C TYR A 63 17.41 3.81 7.08
N ARG A 64 17.98 2.61 6.97
CA ARG A 64 18.81 2.25 5.82
C ARG A 64 17.92 2.11 4.59
N THR A 65 18.36 2.73 3.49
CA THR A 65 17.64 2.74 2.22
C THR A 65 18.43 2.05 1.10
N ASP A 66 19.54 1.44 1.45
CA ASP A 66 20.47 0.70 0.59
C ASP A 66 20.20 -0.82 0.61
N ASP A 67 19.08 -1.26 1.17
CA ASP A 67 18.70 -2.67 1.14
C ASP A 67 18.35 -3.14 -0.28
N ALA A 68 18.50 -4.44 -0.52
CA ALA A 68 18.31 -5.05 -1.84
C ALA A 68 16.91 -4.81 -2.41
N ARG A 69 15.87 -4.72 -1.57
CA ARG A 69 14.50 -4.48 -2.02
C ARG A 69 14.32 -3.04 -2.49
N SER A 70 14.83 -2.07 -1.74
CA SER A 70 14.81 -0.65 -2.15
C SER A 70 15.60 -0.42 -3.43
N GLN A 71 16.77 -1.07 -3.60
CA GLN A 71 17.54 -0.99 -4.84
C GLN A 71 16.78 -1.60 -6.03
N ALA A 72 16.14 -2.76 -5.85
CA ALA A 72 15.34 -3.39 -6.89
C ALA A 72 14.12 -2.54 -7.29
N ALA A 73 13.45 -1.89 -6.33
CA ALA A 73 12.35 -0.97 -6.60
C ALA A 73 12.81 0.23 -7.44
N ARG A 74 13.95 0.84 -7.11
CA ARG A 74 14.53 1.96 -7.88
C ARG A 74 14.89 1.52 -9.30
N ALA A 75 15.56 0.37 -9.46
CA ALA A 75 15.91 -0.16 -10.78
C ALA A 75 14.65 -0.44 -11.64
N ALA A 76 13.56 -0.91 -11.02
CA ALA A 76 12.29 -1.07 -11.71
C ALA A 76 11.70 0.28 -12.15
N LEU A 77 11.73 1.32 -11.31
CA LEU A 77 11.28 2.67 -11.66
C LEU A 77 12.12 3.28 -12.80
N ASP A 78 13.45 3.11 -12.75
CA ASP A 78 14.37 3.62 -13.78
C ASP A 78 14.19 2.93 -15.14
N ALA A 79 13.70 1.68 -15.15
CA ALA A 79 13.39 0.96 -16.38
C ALA A 79 12.12 1.50 -17.10
N ILE A 80 11.33 2.36 -16.44
CA ILE A 80 10.07 2.89 -16.94
C ILE A 80 10.30 4.24 -17.63
N PRO A 81 10.04 4.35 -18.94
CA PRO A 81 10.24 5.60 -19.67
C PRO A 81 9.39 6.75 -19.09
N THR A 82 9.96 7.96 -19.08
CA THR A 82 9.20 9.19 -18.82
C THR A 82 8.11 9.37 -19.88
N GLY A 83 6.95 9.90 -19.47
CA GLY A 83 5.79 10.11 -20.33
C GLY A 83 4.96 8.86 -20.64
N ALA A 84 5.41 7.66 -20.27
CA ALA A 84 4.69 6.41 -20.53
C ALA A 84 3.34 6.36 -19.79
N ARG A 85 2.36 5.65 -20.36
CA ARG A 85 1.21 5.14 -19.59
C ARG A 85 1.61 3.89 -18.84
N VAL A 86 1.49 3.94 -17.53
CA VAL A 86 1.96 2.88 -16.64
C VAL A 86 0.80 2.39 -15.82
N GLU A 87 0.52 1.10 -15.90
CA GLU A 87 -0.37 0.43 -14.96
C GLU A 87 0.44 -0.27 -13.88
N THR A 88 0.13 0.00 -12.61
CA THR A 88 0.97 -0.44 -11.49
C THR A 88 0.18 -0.61 -10.19
N ASP A 89 0.86 -1.15 -9.18
CA ASP A 89 0.35 -1.30 -7.82
C ASP A 89 0.86 -0.20 -6.88
N ILE A 90 0.33 -0.18 -5.65
CA ILE A 90 0.63 0.87 -4.66
C ILE A 90 2.11 1.00 -4.30
N THR A 91 2.90 -0.06 -4.49
CA THR A 91 4.32 -0.07 -4.10
C THR A 91 5.21 0.73 -5.03
N LEU A 92 4.76 1.01 -6.26
CA LEU A 92 5.48 1.85 -7.23
C LEU A 92 4.68 3.10 -7.64
N MET A 93 3.34 3.06 -7.53
CA MET A 93 2.43 4.09 -8.05
C MET A 93 2.83 5.51 -7.67
N ALA A 94 3.07 5.77 -6.38
CA ALA A 94 3.37 7.12 -5.88
C ALA A 94 4.68 7.72 -6.45
N HIS A 95 5.58 6.88 -6.96
CA HIS A 95 6.87 7.31 -7.51
C HIS A 95 6.82 7.65 -9.01
N LEU A 96 5.70 7.38 -9.67
CA LEU A 96 5.56 7.55 -11.13
C LEU A 96 4.66 8.73 -11.49
N THR A 97 3.91 9.30 -10.55
CA THR A 97 2.88 10.31 -10.81
C THR A 97 3.41 11.68 -11.24
N SER A 98 4.72 11.93 -11.13
CA SER A 98 5.30 13.23 -11.49
C SER A 98 5.34 13.49 -12.99
N ASP A 99 5.53 12.45 -13.79
CA ASP A 99 5.95 12.56 -15.19
C ASP A 99 5.50 11.37 -16.05
N ARG A 100 4.64 10.50 -15.51
CA ARG A 100 4.00 9.38 -16.23
C ARG A 100 2.49 9.44 -16.01
N THR A 101 1.72 8.87 -16.94
CA THR A 101 0.28 8.70 -16.75
C THR A 101 0.05 7.37 -16.04
N VAL A 102 -0.42 7.42 -14.78
CA VAL A 102 -0.43 6.24 -13.91
C VAL A 102 -1.85 5.72 -13.71
N TYR A 103 -2.01 4.42 -13.90
CA TYR A 103 -3.24 3.68 -13.65
C TYR A 103 -3.05 2.64 -12.55
N TRP A 104 -4.12 2.41 -11.79
CA TRP A 104 -4.18 1.29 -10.87
C TRP A 104 -4.27 -0.03 -11.64
N VAL A 105 -3.55 -1.06 -11.17
CA VAL A 105 -3.62 -2.41 -11.72
C VAL A 105 -5.06 -2.94 -11.83
N GLY A 106 -5.48 -3.31 -13.05
CA GLY A 106 -6.84 -3.71 -13.40
C GLY A 106 -7.86 -2.57 -13.49
N GLY A 107 -7.43 -1.32 -13.35
CA GLY A 107 -8.27 -0.12 -13.39
C GLY A 107 -8.32 0.59 -14.74
N ALA A 108 -7.61 0.11 -15.77
CA ALA A 108 -7.53 0.76 -17.08
C ALA A 108 -7.88 -0.17 -18.26
N PRO A 109 -9.00 -0.91 -18.20
CA PRO A 109 -9.38 -1.83 -19.27
C PRO A 109 -9.52 -1.11 -20.62
N GLY A 110 -9.01 -1.71 -21.70
CA GLY A 110 -9.12 -1.17 -23.05
C GLY A 110 -8.25 0.06 -23.34
N THR A 111 -7.44 0.52 -22.38
CA THR A 111 -6.47 1.60 -22.61
C THR A 111 -5.13 1.08 -23.14
N ALA A 112 -4.86 -0.22 -22.92
CA ALA A 112 -3.59 -0.89 -23.14
C ALA A 112 -2.39 -0.02 -22.70
N PRO A 113 -1.97 -0.05 -21.43
CA PRO A 113 -0.83 0.76 -20.98
C PRO A 113 0.46 0.35 -21.70
N ASP A 114 1.37 1.32 -21.89
CA ASP A 114 2.68 1.09 -22.50
C ASP A 114 3.54 0.17 -21.62
N ILE A 115 3.37 0.31 -20.31
CA ILE A 115 4.09 -0.44 -19.29
C ILE A 115 3.11 -1.00 -18.26
N VAL A 116 3.32 -2.25 -17.85
CA VAL A 116 2.72 -2.83 -16.64
C VAL A 116 3.86 -3.12 -15.67
N ALA A 117 3.86 -2.47 -14.50
CA ALA A 117 4.91 -2.62 -13.50
C ALA A 117 4.30 -3.07 -12.17
N ILE A 118 4.67 -4.25 -11.69
CA ILE A 118 4.04 -4.86 -10.50
C ILE A 118 5.06 -5.50 -9.56
N ASN A 119 4.69 -5.61 -8.30
CA ASN A 119 5.40 -6.28 -7.24
C ASN A 119 4.74 -7.63 -6.92
N LEU A 120 5.42 -8.73 -7.25
CA LEU A 120 4.90 -10.10 -7.16
C LEU A 120 4.63 -10.55 -5.71
N ASP A 121 5.28 -9.93 -4.73
CA ASP A 121 5.09 -10.23 -3.31
C ASP A 121 3.99 -9.36 -2.67
N PHE A 122 3.33 -8.52 -3.46
CA PHE A 122 2.34 -7.57 -2.99
C PHE A 122 0.95 -7.87 -3.58
N GLY A 123 -0.06 -7.91 -2.73
CA GLY A 123 -1.45 -8.08 -3.15
C GLY A 123 -2.25 -9.02 -2.24
N TRP A 124 -3.56 -9.08 -2.50
CA TRP A 124 -4.52 -9.93 -1.77
C TRP A 124 -4.83 -11.25 -2.50
N SER A 125 -4.37 -11.40 -3.74
CA SER A 125 -4.66 -12.51 -4.64
C SER A 125 -3.61 -13.62 -4.57
N ARG A 126 -3.89 -14.75 -5.24
CA ARG A 126 -2.93 -15.84 -5.41
C ARG A 126 -1.59 -15.29 -5.93
N PRO A 127 -0.45 -15.87 -5.53
CA PRO A 127 0.86 -15.46 -6.01
C PRO A 127 0.86 -15.41 -7.54
N ILE A 128 1.29 -14.28 -8.11
CA ILE A 128 1.41 -14.12 -9.56
C ILE A 128 2.62 -14.94 -10.00
N GLN A 129 2.36 -16.12 -10.57
CA GLN A 129 3.43 -17.01 -11.04
C GLN A 129 3.99 -16.59 -12.39
N ASP A 130 3.10 -16.17 -13.29
CA ASP A 130 3.45 -15.65 -14.61
C ASP A 130 2.95 -14.21 -14.74
N PRO A 131 3.85 -13.20 -14.61
CA PRO A 131 3.46 -11.81 -14.68
C PRO A 131 2.99 -11.40 -16.08
N VAL A 132 3.54 -12.01 -17.13
CA VAL A 132 3.17 -11.66 -18.51
C VAL A 132 1.78 -12.18 -18.81
N ALA A 133 1.49 -13.42 -18.42
CA ALA A 133 0.13 -13.97 -18.54
C ALA A 133 -0.89 -13.15 -17.73
N TYR A 134 -0.49 -12.66 -16.55
CA TYR A 134 -1.34 -11.77 -15.76
C TYR A 134 -1.61 -10.43 -16.45
N ALA A 135 -0.59 -9.76 -17.02
CA ALA A 135 -0.79 -8.53 -17.80
C ALA A 135 -1.70 -8.76 -19.01
N GLN A 136 -1.56 -9.89 -19.69
CA GLN A 136 -2.42 -10.28 -20.83
C GLN A 136 -3.86 -10.64 -20.39
N GLN A 137 -4.06 -11.10 -19.16
CA GLN A 137 -5.39 -11.30 -18.61
C GLN A 137 -6.09 -9.96 -18.35
N LEU A 138 -5.36 -8.95 -17.88
CA LEU A 138 -5.88 -7.60 -17.65
C LEU A 138 -6.16 -6.86 -18.96
N HIS A 139 -5.31 -7.07 -19.98
CA HIS A 139 -5.38 -6.44 -21.29
C HIS A 139 -5.36 -7.49 -22.42
N PRO A 140 -6.48 -8.20 -22.66
CA PRO A 140 -6.55 -9.25 -23.70
C PRO A 140 -6.21 -8.76 -25.12
N GLU A 141 -6.43 -7.47 -25.37
CA GLU A 141 -6.18 -6.75 -26.62
C GLU A 141 -4.68 -6.48 -26.89
N ALA A 142 -3.83 -6.56 -25.86
CA ALA A 142 -2.42 -6.22 -25.95
C ALA A 142 -1.52 -7.43 -25.71
N ARG A 143 -0.26 -7.33 -26.14
CA ARG A 143 0.78 -8.29 -25.77
C ARG A 143 1.89 -7.56 -25.04
N TYR A 144 2.43 -8.24 -24.03
CA TYR A 144 3.49 -7.75 -23.17
C TYR A 144 4.68 -8.69 -23.22
N ARG A 145 5.87 -8.15 -22.98
CA ARG A 145 7.08 -8.91 -22.70
C ARG A 145 7.75 -8.38 -21.44
N LEU A 146 8.51 -9.24 -20.77
CA LEU A 146 9.31 -8.83 -19.62
C LEU A 146 10.44 -7.90 -20.08
N LYS A 147 10.48 -6.69 -19.53
CA LYS A 147 11.51 -5.68 -19.79
C LYS A 147 12.57 -5.68 -18.69
N HIS A 148 12.13 -5.76 -17.43
CA HIS A 148 13.00 -5.76 -16.27
C HIS A 148 12.46 -6.67 -15.16
N ARG A 149 13.36 -7.30 -14.40
CA ARG A 149 13.03 -8.05 -13.19
C ARG A 149 14.13 -7.86 -12.14
N GLY A 150 13.74 -7.37 -10.97
CA GLY A 150 14.62 -7.19 -9.81
C GLY A 150 13.87 -7.60 -8.54
N GLY A 151 14.35 -8.66 -7.86
CA GLY A 151 13.62 -9.23 -6.73
C GLY A 151 12.19 -9.62 -7.12
N SER A 152 11.20 -9.07 -6.40
CA SER A 152 9.78 -9.20 -6.73
C SER A 152 9.21 -8.12 -7.64
N PHE A 153 9.97 -7.10 -8.01
CA PHE A 153 9.53 -6.08 -8.94
C PHE A 153 9.75 -6.54 -10.39
N VAL A 154 8.70 -6.47 -11.19
CA VAL A 154 8.74 -6.78 -12.62
C VAL A 154 8.16 -5.62 -13.42
N VAL A 155 8.82 -5.30 -14.53
CA VAL A 155 8.37 -4.31 -15.50
C VAL A 155 8.17 -5.02 -16.82
N MET A 156 6.98 -4.88 -17.38
CA MET A 156 6.60 -5.45 -18.65
C MET A 156 6.26 -4.33 -19.62
N GLU A 157 6.72 -4.47 -20.86
CA GLU A 157 6.44 -3.50 -21.90
C GLU A 157 5.53 -4.10 -22.95
N ARG A 158 4.61 -3.27 -23.43
CA ARG A 158 3.72 -3.62 -24.52
C ARG A 158 4.49 -3.75 -25.82
N THR A 159 4.19 -4.79 -26.59
CA THR A 159 4.82 -5.06 -27.90
C THR A 159 3.86 -4.89 -29.06
N THR A 160 2.55 -4.85 -28.79
CA THR A 160 1.53 -4.51 -29.79
C THR A 160 1.47 -3.00 -30.02
N PRO A 161 1.09 -2.55 -31.23
CA PRO A 161 0.77 -1.15 -31.47
C PRO A 161 -0.30 -0.64 -30.51
N GLU A 162 -0.35 0.68 -30.33
CA GLU A 162 -1.42 1.33 -29.58
C GLU A 162 -2.80 0.98 -30.18
N PRO A 163 -3.79 0.58 -29.36
CA PRO A 163 -5.16 0.42 -29.83
C PRO A 163 -5.61 1.71 -30.52
N ALA A 164 -6.32 1.59 -31.63
CA ALA A 164 -6.93 2.75 -32.27
C ALA A 164 -7.76 3.52 -31.22
N GLU A 165 -7.55 4.85 -31.13
CA GLU A 165 -8.32 5.71 -30.25
C GLU A 165 -9.81 5.44 -30.45
N ILE A 166 -10.54 5.21 -29.36
CA ILE A 166 -12.00 5.15 -29.41
C ILE A 166 -12.48 6.55 -29.82
N PRO A 167 -13.17 6.72 -30.96
CA PRO A 167 -13.65 8.02 -31.38
C PRO A 167 -14.59 8.60 -30.31
N GLY A 168 -14.22 9.73 -29.70
CA GLY A 168 -15.08 10.49 -28.77
C GLY A 168 -14.56 10.69 -27.33
N ALA A 169 -13.33 10.29 -26.99
CA ALA A 169 -12.78 10.44 -25.63
C ALA A 169 -12.10 11.81 -25.34
N ARG A 170 -12.14 12.76 -26.27
CA ARG A 170 -11.74 14.15 -26.04
C ARG A 170 -12.78 15.09 -26.61
N ASP A 171 -13.81 15.33 -25.82
CA ASP A 171 -14.42 16.66 -25.71
C ASP A 171 -14.43 16.94 -24.20
N ASP A 172 -13.53 17.83 -23.76
CA ASP A 172 -13.56 18.71 -22.57
C ASP A 172 -12.15 19.26 -22.25
#